data_AF-G4ZX81-F1
#
_entry.id   AF-G4ZX81-F1
#
_cell.length_a   1.000
_cell.length_b   1.000
_cell.length_c   1.000
_cell.angle_alpha   90.00
_cell.angle_beta   90.00
_cell.angle_gamma   90.00
#
_symmetry.space_group_name_H-M   'P 1'
#
loop_
_entity.id
_entity.type
_entity.pdbx_description
1 polymer ?
#
loop_
_entity_poly.entity_id
_entity_poly.type
_entity_poly.pdbx_seq_one_letter_code
_entity_poly.pdbx_strand_id
1 'polypeptide(L)' 'IAHDKVEPLAQPEPVTVSEKTGVMFKPQIEYKLGCTSFPAVNTAGETSKGLPADGLELCDKAHLGSQVYGRATWFNGV' A
#
# COMPACT_ATOMS: atom_id res chain seq x y z
N ILE A 1 10.40 -2.70 -11.29
CA ILE A 1 11.23 -1.47 -11.20
C ILE A 1 11.85 -1.33 -9.81
N ALA A 2 12.75 -0.38 -9.59
CA ALA A 2 13.33 -0.16 -8.26
C ALA A 2 12.24 0.20 -7.24
N HIS A 3 12.43 -0.17 -5.97
CA HIS A 3 11.38 -0.07 -4.94
C HIS A 3 10.91 1.37 -4.69
N ASP A 4 11.80 2.34 -4.89
CA ASP A 4 11.59 3.78 -4.72
C ASP A 4 11.10 4.49 -5.99
N LYS A 5 10.87 3.73 -7.08
CA LYS A 5 10.39 4.26 -8.36
C LYS A 5 8.95 3.85 -8.70
N VAL A 6 8.33 3.02 -7.87
CA VAL A 6 6.93 2.67 -8.03
C VAL A 6 6.08 3.84 -7.54
N GLU A 7 5.29 4.43 -8.43
CA GLU A 7 4.32 5.45 -8.05
C GLU A 7 3.12 4.81 -7.34
N PRO A 8 2.65 5.37 -6.21
CA PRO A 8 1.46 4.87 -5.54
C PRO A 8 0.19 5.15 -6.36
N LEU A 9 -0.81 4.30 -6.15
CA LEU A 9 -2.13 4.45 -6.73
C LEU A 9 -2.91 5.47 -5.89
N ALA A 10 -3.32 6.58 -6.52
CA ALA A 10 -4.15 7.58 -5.87
C ALA A 10 -5.44 6.94 -5.34
N GLN A 11 -5.81 7.24 -4.09
CA GLN A 11 -7.07 6.76 -3.51
C GLN A 11 -8.24 7.43 -4.26
N PRO A 12 -9.07 6.69 -5.01
CA PRO A 12 -10.18 7.28 -5.74
C PRO A 12 -11.30 7.71 -4.77
N GLU A 13 -12.19 8.58 -5.26
CA GLU A 13 -13.45 8.88 -4.55
C GLU A 13 -14.31 7.60 -4.47
N PRO A 14 -14.71 7.16 -3.27
CA PRO A 14 -15.43 5.90 -3.10
C PRO A 14 -16.90 6.02 -3.54
N VAL A 15 -17.35 5.15 -4.44
CA VAL A 15 -18.70 5.17 -5.01
C VAL A 15 -19.56 4.06 -4.40
N THR A 16 -19.08 2.83 -4.41
CA THR A 16 -19.81 1.64 -3.96
C THR A 16 -19.80 1.51 -2.43
N VAL A 17 -20.71 0.69 -1.88
CA VAL A 17 -20.74 0.42 -0.43
C VAL A 17 -19.42 -0.19 0.03
N SER A 18 -18.86 -1.16 -0.71
CA SER A 18 -17.57 -1.77 -0.36
C SER A 18 -16.40 -0.78 -0.41
N GLU A 19 -16.37 0.13 -1.38
CA GLU A 19 -15.34 1.18 -1.45
C GLU A 19 -15.45 2.16 -0.29
N LYS A 20 -16.67 2.65 -0.01
CA LYS A 20 -16.93 3.59 1.10
C LYS A 20 -16.56 2.96 2.45
N THR A 21 -16.96 1.72 2.67
CA THR A 21 -16.57 0.95 3.86
C THR A 21 -15.06 0.73 3.92
N GLY A 22 -14.42 0.41 2.78
CA GLY A 22 -12.97 0.23 2.71
C GLY A 22 -12.18 1.50 3.10
N VAL A 23 -12.66 2.68 2.70
CA VAL A 23 -12.06 3.97 3.12
C VAL A 23 -12.40 4.29 4.58
N MET A 24 -13.65 4.10 5.00
CA MET A 24 -14.13 4.40 6.36
C MET A 24 -13.39 3.60 7.43
N PHE A 25 -13.11 2.32 7.17
CA PHE A 25 -12.43 1.42 8.12
C PHE A 25 -10.95 1.25 7.79
N LYS A 26 -10.33 2.21 7.09
CA LYS A 26 -8.89 2.19 6.82
C LYS A 26 -8.11 2.22 8.14
N PRO A 27 -7.24 1.23 8.41
CA PRO A 27 -6.52 1.15 9.68
C PRO A 27 -5.44 2.22 9.78
N GLN A 28 -5.02 2.50 11.01
CA GLN A 28 -3.77 3.18 11.29
C GLN A 28 -2.68 2.12 11.55
N ILE A 29 -1.48 2.35 11.02
CA ILE A 29 -0.34 1.45 11.20
C ILE A 29 0.80 2.28 11.79
N GLU A 30 1.33 1.80 12.91
CA GLU A 30 2.54 2.32 13.55
C GLU A 30 3.72 1.41 13.20
N TYR A 31 4.75 1.97 12.55
CA TYR A 31 5.98 1.25 12.24
C TYR A 31 6.99 1.44 13.38
N LYS A 32 7.16 0.43 14.24
CA LYS A 32 8.13 0.47 15.35
C LYS A 32 9.54 0.09 14.92
N LEU A 33 9.66 -0.80 13.95
CA LEU A 33 10.90 -1.30 13.38
C LEU A 33 10.63 -1.82 11.97
N GLY A 34 11.65 -1.81 11.11
CA GLY A 34 11.57 -2.31 9.75
C GLY A 34 11.10 -1.27 8.75
N CYS A 35 10.70 -1.72 7.56
CA CYS A 35 10.28 -0.84 6.48
C CYS A 35 8.92 -0.18 6.75
N THR A 36 8.77 1.07 6.32
CA THR A 36 7.44 1.63 6.07
C THR A 36 6.77 0.96 4.86
N SER A 37 5.49 1.21 4.61
CA SER A 37 4.84 0.67 3.41
C SER A 37 5.19 1.47 2.16
N PHE A 38 5.58 0.74 1.13
CA PHE A 38 5.82 1.24 -0.24
C PHE A 38 4.77 0.65 -1.18
N PRO A 39 4.47 1.32 -2.30
CA PRO A 39 3.66 0.74 -3.36
C PRO A 39 4.36 -0.48 -3.98
N ALA A 40 3.61 -1.58 -4.08
CA ALA A 40 4.09 -2.81 -4.70
C ALA A 40 3.92 -2.82 -6.22
N VAL A 41 3.00 -2.01 -6.74
CA VAL A 41 2.65 -1.93 -8.17
C VAL A 41 2.12 -0.53 -8.52
N ASN A 42 2.40 -0.06 -9.74
CA ASN A 42 1.88 1.21 -10.27
C ASN A 42 0.75 1.00 -11.31
N THR A 43 0.24 2.09 -11.89
CA THR A 43 -0.86 2.07 -12.89
C THR A 43 -0.48 1.37 -14.20
N ALA A 44 0.81 1.32 -14.55
CA ALA A 44 1.33 0.60 -15.71
C ALA A 44 1.50 -0.92 -15.45
N GLY A 45 1.24 -1.39 -14.23
CA GLY A 45 1.44 -2.78 -13.83
C GLY A 45 2.89 -3.14 -13.54
N GLU A 46 3.79 -2.16 -13.46
CA GLU A 46 5.17 -2.40 -13.06
C GLU A 46 5.23 -2.66 -11.55
N THR A 47 5.96 -3.70 -11.16
CA THR A 47 6.05 -4.13 -9.76
C THR A 47 7.37 -3.72 -9.11
N SER A 48 7.33 -3.49 -7.80
CA SER A 48 8.53 -3.28 -6.98
C SER A 48 9.41 -4.52 -7.00
N LYS A 49 10.72 -4.34 -7.22
CA LYS A 49 11.72 -5.41 -7.05
C LYS A 49 12.06 -5.69 -5.58
N GLY A 50 11.49 -4.90 -4.65
CA GLY A 50 11.83 -4.96 -3.24
C GLY A 50 13.27 -4.54 -2.96
N LEU A 51 13.75 -4.91 -1.79
CA LEU A 51 15.11 -4.69 -1.33
C LEU A 51 15.73 -6.03 -0.90
N PRO A 52 17.06 -6.20 -1.03
CA PRO A 52 17.76 -7.29 -0.38
C PRO A 52 17.65 -7.16 1.15
N ALA A 53 17.94 -8.24 1.88
CA ALA A 53 17.73 -8.29 3.34
C ALA A 53 18.57 -7.27 4.14
N ASP A 54 19.72 -6.85 3.61
CA ASP A 54 20.61 -5.83 4.16
C ASP A 54 20.21 -4.39 3.78
N GLY A 55 19.16 -4.22 2.97
CA GLY A 55 18.68 -2.90 2.50
C GLY A 55 17.72 -2.18 3.45
N LEU A 56 17.62 -2.59 4.72
CA LEU A 56 16.64 -2.05 5.68
C LEU A 56 16.71 -0.52 5.88
N GLU A 57 17.89 0.07 5.72
CA GLU A 57 18.07 1.53 5.83
C GLU A 57 17.49 2.31 4.63
N LEU A 58 17.11 1.63 3.54
CA LEU A 58 16.58 2.24 2.32
C LEU A 58 15.04 2.22 2.24
N CYS A 59 14.37 1.77 3.31
CA CYS A 59 12.91 1.61 3.35
C CYS A 59 12.25 2.24 4.58
N ASP A 60 12.93 3.15 5.27
CA ASP A 60 12.38 3.91 6.38
C ASP A 60 11.33 4.94 5.91
N LYS A 61 11.47 5.46 4.69
CA LYS A 61 10.59 6.48 4.12
C LYS A 61 10.27 6.27 2.63
N ALA A 62 8.98 6.21 2.30
CA ALA A 62 8.49 6.18 0.92
C ALA A 62 8.33 7.60 0.35
N HIS A 63 9.34 8.07 -0.39
CA HIS A 63 9.38 9.45 -0.92
C HIS A 63 8.27 9.80 -1.92
N LEU A 64 7.81 8.82 -2.71
CA LEU A 64 6.69 9.00 -3.65
C LEU A 64 5.32 8.89 -2.97
N GLY A 65 5.28 8.53 -1.68
CA GLY A 65 4.07 8.23 -0.94
C GLY A 65 3.95 6.75 -0.59
N SER A 66 3.26 6.50 0.52
CA SER A 66 2.97 5.17 1.04
C SER A 66 1.73 4.56 0.37
N GLN A 67 1.52 3.25 0.50
CA GLN A 67 0.38 2.53 -0.07
C GLN A 67 -0.19 1.49 0.90
N VAL A 68 -1.52 1.39 0.94
CA VAL A 68 -2.28 0.30 1.54
C VAL A 68 -3.22 -0.31 0.49
N TYR A 69 -3.50 -1.61 0.60
CA TYR A 69 -4.38 -2.34 -0.30
C TYR A 69 -5.53 -2.97 0.49
N GLY A 70 -6.76 -2.79 0.01
CA GLY A 70 -7.97 -3.33 0.63
C GLY A 70 -8.72 -4.25 -0.32
N ARG A 71 -9.30 -5.34 0.21
CA ARG A 71 -10.21 -6.24 -0.50
C ARG A 71 -11.32 -6.65 0.46
N ALA A 72 -12.57 -6.62 -0.01
CA ALA A 72 -13.74 -6.92 0.79
C ALA A 72 -14.60 -8.01 0.13
N THR A 73 -15.23 -8.83 0.97
CA THR A 73 -16.27 -9.79 0.60
C THR A 73 -17.11 -10.08 1.83
N TRP A 74 -18.37 -10.49 1.62
CA TRP A 74 -19.12 -11.18 2.67
C TRP A 74 -18.49 -12.53 2.96
N PHE A 75 -18.47 -12.92 4.22
CA PHE A 75 -18.00 -14.23 4.66
C PHE A 75 -18.78 -14.69 5.91
N ASN A 76 -19.45 -15.83 5.82
CA ASN A 76 -20.26 -16.41 6.92
C ASN A 76 -21.31 -15.44 7.51
N GLY A 77 -21.91 -14.59 6.67
CA GLY A 77 -22.92 -13.62 7.09
C GLY A 77 -22.36 -12.35 7.75
N VAL A 78 -21.04 -12.12 7.65
CA VAL A 78 -20.33 -10.91 8.10
C VAL A 78 -19.67 -10.22 6.91
#